data_AF-T0YVT8-F1
#
_entry.id   AF-T0YVT8-F1
#
_cell.length_a   1.000
_cell.length_b   1.000
_cell.length_c   1.000
_cell.angle_alpha   90.00
_cell.angle_beta   90.00
_cell.angle_gamma   90.00
#
_symmetry.space_group_name_H-M   'P 1'
#
loop_
_entity.id
_entity.type
_entity.pdbx_description
1 polymer ?
#
loop_
_entity_poly.entity_id
_entity_poly.type
_entity_poly.pdbx_seq_one_letter_code
_entity_poly.pdbx_strand_id
1 'polypeptide(L)'
;AALMRQHFNIVKVDVGNFDRNLDVAERYGDPIKKGIPAAVIVSPEGKLLYATQAGELANARRMSNAGVYAFFEQTLKKIDTTH
;
A
#
# COMPACT_ATOMS: atom_id res chain seq x y z
N ALA A 1 13.77 11.14 -4.92
CA ALA A 1 12.60 11.04 -4.02
C ALA A 1 11.86 12.39 -3.86
N ALA A 2 11.52 13.07 -4.97
CA ALA A 2 10.74 14.32 -4.95
C ALA A 2 9.31 14.13 -5.52
N LEU A 3 9.12 13.16 -6.42
CA LEU A 3 7.86 12.92 -7.10
C LEU A 3 6.75 12.41 -6.16
N MET A 4 7.05 11.51 -5.22
CA MET A 4 6.00 10.92 -4.36
C MET A 4 5.34 11.90 -3.37
N ARG A 5 6.04 12.93 -2.89
CA ARG A 5 5.45 13.91 -1.98
C ARG A 5 4.50 14.90 -2.66
N GLN A 6 4.62 15.06 -3.98
CA GLN A 6 3.72 15.93 -4.74
C GLN A 6 2.41 15.23 -5.12
N HIS A 7 2.38 13.90 -5.14
CA HIS A 7 1.22 13.13 -5.60
C HIS A 7 0.58 12.24 -4.52
N PHE A 8 1.28 11.93 -3.42
CA PHE A 8 0.77 11.03 -2.38
C PHE A 8 0.97 11.58 -0.98
N ASN A 9 -0.12 11.48 -0.19
CA ASN A 9 -0.07 11.53 1.25
C ASN A 9 0.22 10.11 1.77
N ILE A 10 1.46 9.87 2.20
CA ILE A 10 1.87 8.57 2.73
C ILE A 10 1.50 8.50 4.21
N VAL A 11 0.65 7.54 4.58
CA VAL A 11 0.26 7.27 5.96
C VAL A 11 0.77 5.89 6.36
N LYS A 12 1.49 5.81 7.49
CA LYS A 12 1.87 4.54 8.10
C LYS A 12 0.78 4.13 9.07
N VAL A 13 0.17 2.97 8.84
CA VAL A 13 -0.84 2.38 9.74
C VAL A 13 -0.20 1.18 10.42
N ASP A 14 -0.02 1.26 11.74
CA ASP A 14 0.46 0.14 12.54
C ASP A 14 -0.71 -0.77 12.91
N VAL A 15 -0.58 -2.06 12.62
CA VAL A 15 -1.61 -3.07 12.94
C VAL A 15 -1.25 -3.96 14.13
N GLY A 16 -0.10 -3.68 14.78
CA GLY A 16 0.39 -4.47 15.90
C GLY A 16 0.54 -5.95 15.55
N ASN A 17 0.12 -6.83 16.45
CA ASN A 17 0.05 -8.27 16.19
C ASN A 17 -1.32 -8.65 15.62
N PHE A 18 -1.77 -7.89 14.62
CA PHE A 18 -3.13 -7.98 14.07
C PHE A 18 -4.21 -7.65 15.11
N ASP A 19 -3.96 -6.65 15.95
CA ASP A 19 -4.83 -6.22 17.04
C ASP A 19 -5.13 -4.72 17.05
N ARG A 20 -4.55 -3.94 16.12
CA ARG A 20 -4.71 -2.48 16.05
C ARG A 20 -5.17 -2.04 14.66
N ASN A 21 -5.96 -0.97 14.60
CA ASN A 21 -6.42 -0.33 13.35
C ASN A 21 -7.02 -1.30 12.31
N LEU A 22 -7.65 -2.38 12.80
CA LEU A 22 -8.23 -3.42 11.96
C LEU A 22 -9.43 -2.89 11.16
N ASP A 23 -10.15 -1.93 11.72
CA ASP A 23 -11.23 -1.20 11.06
C ASP A 23 -10.76 -0.48 9.79
N VAL A 24 -9.55 0.10 9.82
CA VAL A 24 -8.91 0.71 8.65
C VAL A 24 -8.58 -0.35 7.62
N ALA A 25 -8.03 -1.49 8.04
CA ALA A 25 -7.72 -2.59 7.13
C ALA A 25 -9.00 -3.14 6.46
N GLU A 26 -10.04 -3.42 7.24
CA GLU A 26 -11.32 -3.93 6.74
C GLU A 26 -11.97 -2.98 5.73
N ARG A 27 -11.96 -1.66 6.00
CA ARG A 27 -12.50 -0.64 5.10
C ARG A 27 -11.88 -0.70 3.70
N TYR A 28 -10.62 -1.10 3.60
CA TYR A 28 -9.88 -1.16 2.34
C TYR A 28 -9.67 -2.58 1.80
N GLY A 29 -10.57 -3.51 2.16
CA GLY A 29 -10.56 -4.87 1.62
C GLY A 29 -9.63 -5.84 2.35
N ASP A 30 -9.24 -5.50 3.58
CA ASP A 30 -8.46 -6.31 4.50
C ASP A 30 -7.13 -6.84 3.91
N PRO A 31 -6.22 -5.93 3.53
CA PRO A 31 -4.98 -6.29 2.86
C PRO A 31 -4.02 -7.09 3.78
N ILE A 32 -4.24 -7.06 5.10
CA ILE A 32 -3.38 -7.70 6.10
C ILE A 32 -3.75 -9.18 6.36
N LYS A 33 -4.98 -9.62 6.03
CA LYS A 33 -5.40 -11.05 6.12
C LYS A 33 -4.43 -12.00 5.42
N LYS A 34 -3.77 -11.48 4.39
CA LYS A 34 -2.87 -12.18 3.49
C LYS A 34 -1.39 -12.08 3.90
N GLY A 35 -1.10 -11.42 5.02
CA GLY A 35 0.23 -11.24 5.59
C GLY A 35 0.77 -9.81 5.47
N ILE A 36 1.79 -9.51 6.28
CA ILE A 36 2.46 -8.21 6.32
C ILE A 36 3.91 -8.28 5.81
N PRO A 37 4.42 -7.20 5.19
CA PRO A 37 3.77 -5.89 5.01
C PRO A 37 2.76 -5.86 3.85
N ALA A 38 1.76 -4.97 3.96
CA ALA A 38 0.69 -4.77 2.98
C ALA A 38 0.56 -3.27 2.63
N ALA A 39 0.08 -2.96 1.43
CA ALA A 39 -0.08 -1.59 0.96
C ALA A 39 -1.41 -1.37 0.24
N VAL A 40 -1.95 -0.17 0.38
CA VAL A 40 -3.20 0.27 -0.24
C VAL A 40 -2.99 1.64 -0.85
N ILE A 41 -3.52 1.84 -2.06
CA ILE A 41 -3.63 3.14 -2.71
C ILE A 41 -5.12 3.47 -2.83
N VAL A 42 -5.47 4.66 -2.36
CA VAL A 42 -6.84 5.17 -2.38
C VAL A 42 -6.90 6.46 -3.18
N SER A 43 -8.04 6.72 -3.80
CA SER A 43 -8.31 7.99 -4.46
C SER A 43 -8.57 9.08 -3.41
N PRO A 44 -8.47 10.37 -3.78
CA PRO A 44 -8.82 11.48 -2.88
C PRO A 44 -10.25 11.39 -2.33
N GLU A 45 -11.17 10.74 -3.06
CA GLU A 45 -12.56 10.49 -2.68
C GLU A 45 -12.72 9.27 -1.75
N GLY A 46 -11.61 8.64 -1.35
CA GLY A 46 -11.60 7.47 -0.45
C GLY A 46 -11.93 6.14 -1.14
N LYS A 47 -11.95 6.10 -2.48
CA LYS A 47 -12.17 4.84 -3.20
C LYS A 47 -10.89 4.03 -3.24
N LEU A 48 -11.00 2.72 -3.04
CA LEU A 48 -9.88 1.80 -3.20
C LEU A 48 -9.45 1.75 -4.68
N LEU A 49 -8.24 2.24 -4.97
CA LEU A 49 -7.65 2.15 -6.31
C LEU A 49 -6.84 0.86 -6.46
N TYR A 50 -6.14 0.47 -5.38
CA TYR A 50 -5.32 -0.72 -5.37
C TYR A 50 -5.10 -1.21 -3.94
N ALA A 51 -5.17 -2.52 -3.73
CA ALA A 51 -4.74 -3.17 -2.49
C ALA A 51 -3.84 -4.34 -2.87
N THR A 52 -2.69 -4.45 -2.20
CA THR A 52 -1.81 -5.59 -2.38
C THR A 52 -2.52 -6.88 -1.98
N GLN A 53 -2.51 -7.85 -2.88
CA GLN A 53 -2.95 -9.21 -2.57
C GLN A 53 -1.70 -10.05 -2.20
N ALA A 54 -1.83 -11.00 -1.26
CA ALA A 54 -0.76 -11.92 -0.83
C ALA A 54 0.18 -12.27 -2.00
N GLY A 55 1.48 -12.08 -1.80
CA GLY A 55 2.50 -12.46 -2.77
C GLY A 55 3.24 -11.27 -3.38
N GLU A 56 2.55 -10.16 -3.69
CA GLU A 56 3.17 -9.00 -4.36
C GLU A 56 4.20 -8.30 -3.48
N LEU A 57 3.94 -8.27 -2.18
CA LEU A 57 4.85 -7.79 -1.14
C LEU A 57 5.40 -8.93 -0.25
N ALA A 58 5.29 -10.20 -0.67
CA ALA A 58 5.90 -11.29 0.11
C ALA A 58 7.43 -11.11 0.26
N ASN A 59 8.05 -10.46 -0.73
CA ASN A 59 9.47 -10.06 -0.68
C ASN A 59 9.73 -8.79 0.12
N ALA A 60 8.69 -8.08 0.57
CA ALA A 60 8.86 -6.79 1.23
C ALA A 60 9.46 -6.88 2.63
N ARG A 61 9.41 -8.05 3.27
CA ARG A 61 10.23 -8.35 4.46
C ARG A 61 11.74 -8.26 4.19
N ARG A 62 12.16 -8.40 2.93
CA ARG A 62 13.55 -8.20 2.46
C ARG A 62 13.74 -6.87 1.72
N MET A 63 12.68 -6.12 1.47
CA MET A 63 12.77 -4.83 0.77
C MET A 63 13.16 -3.76 1.78
N SER A 64 14.28 -3.10 1.52
CA SER A 64 14.64 -1.86 2.18
C SER A 64 13.58 -0.77 1.89
N ASN A 65 13.60 0.35 2.61
CA ASN A 65 12.72 1.49 2.35
C ASN A 65 12.71 1.92 0.86
N ALA A 66 13.83 1.74 0.16
CA ALA A 66 13.95 1.96 -1.28
C ALA A 66 13.13 0.96 -2.13
N GLY A 67 13.07 -0.32 -1.73
CA GLY A 67 12.25 -1.31 -2.41
C GLY A 67 10.75 -1.00 -2.28
N VAL A 68 10.31 -0.59 -1.08
CA VAL A 68 8.92 -0.14 -0.86
C VAL A 68 8.59 1.05 -1.77
N TYR A 69 9.50 2.02 -1.87
CA TYR A 69 9.34 3.16 -2.78
C TYR A 69 9.23 2.73 -4.25
N ALA A 70 10.11 1.84 -4.70
CA ALA A 70 10.11 1.33 -6.08
C ALA A 70 8.81 0.56 -6.41
N PHE A 71 8.26 -0.17 -5.45
CA PHE A 71 6.95 -0.82 -5.60
C PHE A 71 5.85 0.20 -5.88
N PHE A 72 5.74 1.24 -5.06
CA PHE A 72 4.73 2.27 -5.28
C PHE A 72 4.96 2.98 -6.61
N GLU A 73 6.19 3.34 -6.98
CA GLU A 73 6.47 3.95 -8.29
C GLU A 73 6.00 3.08 -9.46
N GLN A 74 6.22 1.76 -9.41
CA GLN A 74 5.74 0.84 -10.44
C GLN A 74 4.21 0.73 -10.46
N THR A 75 3.57 0.66 -9.30
CA THR A 75 2.11 0.58 -9.18
C THR A 75 1.46 1.85 -9.73
N LEU A 76 2.06 3.02 -9.52
CA LEU A 76 1.58 4.28 -10.08
C LEU A 76 1.65 4.31 -11.60
N LYS A 77 2.77 3.88 -12.18
CA LYS A 77 2.87 3.77 -13.65
C LYS A 77 1.76 2.87 -14.21
N LYS A 78 1.42 1.78 -13.53
CA LYS A 78 0.29 0.91 -13.95
C LYS A 78 -1.06 1.60 -13.87
N ILE A 79 -1.32 2.36 -12.80
CA ILE A 79 -2.59 3.07 -12.61
C ILE A 79 -2.74 4.19 -13.65
N ASP A 80 -1.69 4.98 -13.89
CA ASP A 80 -1.69 6.09 -14.85
C ASP A 80 -1.81 5.62 -16.31
N THR A 81 -1.26 4.45 -16.65
CA THR A 81 -1.33 3.90 -18.02
C THR A 81 -2.70 3.27 -18.36
N THR A 82 -3.61 3.18 -17.38
CA THR A 82 -4.96 2.62 -17.56
C THR A 82 -6.00 3.70 -17.93
N HIS A 83 -5.57 4.92 -18.28
CA HIS A 83 -6.42 6.00 -18.78
C HIS A 83 -6.08 6.35 -20.23
#